data_AF-A8MDI8-F1
#
_entry.id   AF-A8MDI8-F1
#
_cell.length_a   1.000
_cell.length_b   1.000
_cell.length_c   1.000
_cell.angle_alpha   90.00
_cell.angle_beta   90.00
_cell.angle_gamma   90.00
#
_symmetry.space_group_name_H-M   'P 1'
#
loop_
_entity.id
_entity.type
_entity.pdbx_description
1 polymer ?
#
loop_
_entity_poly.entity_id
_entity_poly.type
_entity_poly.pdbx_seq_one_letter_code
_entity_poly.pdbx_strand_id
1 'polypeptide(L)' 'MTLELKLTLDCPRCGNKLTLREYNKYVQLYCDKCNLSVTIRKRIILMRHVDYDDDVLDWSSALDFLYSLLKGKATASY' A
#
# COMPACT_ATOMS: atom_id res chain seq x y z
N MET A 1 8.87 6.45 14.82
CA MET A 1 9.79 6.19 13.69
C MET A 1 8.92 6.02 12.45
N THR A 2 9.25 6.72 11.37
CA THR A 2 8.51 6.66 10.10
C THR A 2 9.43 6.02 9.08
N LEU A 3 8.95 4.97 8.40
CA LEU A 3 9.70 4.27 7.38
C LEU A 3 9.09 4.59 6.02
N GLU A 4 9.93 4.93 5.05
CA GLU A 4 9.53 5.28 3.69
C GLU A 4 10.33 4.45 2.70
N LEU A 5 9.61 3.75 1.82
CA LEU A 5 10.18 2.90 0.77
C LEU A 5 9.61 3.36 -0.57
N LYS A 6 10.49 3.76 -1.49
CA LYS A 6 10.10 4.00 -2.88
C LYS A 6 9.92 2.64 -3.56
N LEU A 7 8.75 2.43 -4.14
CA LEU A 7 8.44 1.22 -4.87
C LEU A 7 8.70 1.42 -6.36
N THR A 8 8.91 0.30 -7.06
CA THR A 8 8.97 0.27 -8.53
C THR A 8 7.58 0.30 -9.17
N LEU A 9 6.51 0.20 -8.37
CA LEU A 9 5.11 0.25 -8.81
C LEU A 9 4.72 1.64 -9.33
N ASP A 10 4.01 1.66 -10.46
CA ASP A 10 3.52 2.87 -11.10
C ASP A 10 2.12 3.25 -10.60
N CYS A 11 1.93 4.54 -10.34
CA CYS A 11 0.65 5.11 -9.96
C CYS A 11 -0.37 4.93 -11.09
N PRO A 12 -1.53 4.31 -10.83
CA PRO A 12 -2.54 4.05 -11.86
C PRO A 12 -3.18 5.32 -12.43
N ARG A 13 -3.02 6.48 -11.76
CA ARG A 13 -3.59 7.76 -12.19
C ARG A 13 -2.64 8.62 -13.02
N CYS A 14 -1.34 8.61 -12.72
CA CYS A 14 -0.37 9.56 -13.31
C CYS A 14 0.95 8.94 -13.77
N GLY A 15 1.14 7.63 -13.59
CA GLY A 15 2.35 6.91 -13.98
C GLY A 15 3.60 7.19 -13.13
N ASN A 16 3.52 8.02 -12.09
CA ASN A 16 4.67 8.24 -11.21
C ASN A 16 4.92 7.05 -10.27
N LYS A 17 6.15 6.88 -9.79
CA LYS A 17 6.48 5.83 -8.81
C LYS A 17 5.76 6.06 -7.48
N LEU A 18 5.26 4.97 -6.91
CA LEU A 18 4.58 4.98 -5.62
C LEU A 18 5.57 4.90 -4.46
N THR A 19 5.17 5.49 -3.34
CA THR A 19 5.92 5.40 -2.08
C THR A 19 5.06 4.69 -1.05
N LEU A 20 5.64 3.67 -0.43
CA LEU A 20 5.09 3.02 0.75
C LEU A 20 5.63 3.74 1.98
N ARG A 21 4.73 4.29 2.78
CA ARG A 21 5.04 4.93 4.05
C ARG A 21 4.41 4.13 5.17
N GLU A 22 5.22 3.78 6.16
CA GLU A 22 4.78 3.15 7.39
C GLU A 22 4.94 4.12 8.56
N TYR A 23 3.86 4.35 9.32
CA TYR A 23 3.88 5.23 10.47
C TYR A 23 2.91 4.75 11.55
N ASN A 24 3.35 4.73 12.80
CA ASN A 24 2.57 4.27 13.95
C ASN A 24 1.94 2.89 13.67
N LYS A 25 0.60 2.82 13.65
CA LYS A 25 -0.21 1.62 13.39
C LYS A 25 -0.72 1.51 11.94
N TYR A 26 -0.21 2.34 11.04
CA TYR A 26 -0.70 2.47 9.66
C TYR A 26 0.40 2.21 8.63
N VAL A 27 -0.06 1.72 7.48
CA VAL A 27 0.70 1.65 6.23
C VAL A 27 -0.07 2.46 5.20
N GLN A 28 0.63 3.31 4.48
CA GLN A 28 0.10 4.18 3.45
C GLN A 28 0.84 3.96 2.15
N LEU A 29 0.11 3.66 1.10
CA LEU A 29 0.63 3.69 -0.27
C LEU A 29 0.21 5.01 -0.89
N TYR A 30 1.15 5.88 -1.24
CA TYR A 30 0.85 7.21 -1.77
C TYR A 30 1.67 7.56 -3.01
N CYS A 31 1.08 8.40 -3.86
CA CYS A 31 1.73 9.07 -4.96
C CYS A 31 1.91 10.55 -4.61
N ASP A 32 3.15 11.02 -4.61
CA ASP A 32 3.56 12.41 -4.40
C ASP A 32 3.14 13.37 -5.53
N LYS A 33 2.97 12.86 -6.75
CA LYS A 33 2.65 13.68 -7.94
C LYS A 33 1.17 14.02 -8.05
N CYS A 34 0.28 13.07 -7.76
CA CYS A 34 -1.18 13.25 -7.92
C CYS A 34 -1.95 13.17 -6.60
N ASN A 35 -1.25 13.07 -5.47
CA ASN A 35 -1.81 12.92 -4.12
C ASN A 35 -2.77 11.73 -3.94
N LEU A 36 -2.75 10.76 -4.86
CA LEU A 36 -3.51 9.54 -4.72
C LEU A 36 -2.88 8.71 -3.60
N SER A 37 -3.67 8.41 -2.57
CA SER A 37 -3.20 7.58 -1.47
C SER A 37 -4.26 6.65 -0.91
N VAL A 38 -3.81 5.51 -0.41
CA VAL A 38 -4.58 4.58 0.42
C VAL A 38 -3.83 4.40 1.73
N THR A 39 -4.58 4.45 2.83
CA THR A 39 -4.05 4.23 4.18
C THR A 39 -4.82 3.11 4.83
N ILE A 40 -4.11 2.15 5.40
CA ILE A 40 -4.70 1.01 6.10
C ILE A 40 -3.99 0.76 7.43
N ARG A 41 -4.68 0.12 8.37
CA ARG A 41 -4.07 -0.32 9.63
C ARG A 41 -3.21 -1.55 9.41
N LYS A 42 -2.02 -1.60 10.00
CA LYS A 42 -1.10 -2.76 9.98
C LYS A 42 -1.79 -4.05 10.39
N ARG A 43 -2.65 -4.00 11.41
CA ARG A 43 -3.44 -5.15 11.87
C ARG A 43 -4.26 -5.79 10.75
N ILE A 44 -4.78 -5.02 9.80
CA ILE A 44 -5.57 -5.57 8.68
C ILE A 44 -4.65 -6.32 7.71
N ILE A 45 -3.45 -5.81 7.48
CA ILE A 45 -2.45 -6.50 6.67
C ILE A 45 -2.03 -7.80 7.35
N LEU A 46 -1.68 -7.73 8.65
CA LEU A 46 -1.28 -8.88 9.45
C LEU A 46 -2.39 -9.95 9.53
N MET A 47 -3.65 -9.56 9.68
CA MET A 47 -4.74 -10.54 9.76
C MET A 47 -5.04 -11.24 8.43
N ARG A 48 -4.67 -10.65 7.29
CA ARG A 48 -5.06 -11.12 5.95
C ARG A 48 -3.90 -11.70 5.12
N HIS A 49 -2.67 -11.35 5.45
CA HIS A 49 -1.48 -11.65 4.64
C HIS A 49 -0.31 -12.17 5.50
N VAL A 50 -0.60 -12.72 6.67
CA VAL A 50 0.36 -13.53 7.41
C VAL A 50 0.18 -14.97 6.95
N ASP A 51 1.27 -15.56 6.50
CA ASP A 51 1.37 -17.01 6.44
C ASP A 51 1.50 -17.49 7.88
N TYR A 52 0.45 -18.11 8.40
CA TYR A 52 0.41 -18.57 9.79
C TYR A 52 1.16 -19.88 10.00
N ASP A 53 1.57 -20.56 8.93
CA ASP A 53 2.37 -21.79 9.01
C ASP A 53 3.86 -21.45 9.15
N ASP A 54 4.32 -20.38 8.49
CA ASP A 54 5.72 -19.93 8.54
C ASP A 54 5.96 -18.68 9.42
N ASP A 55 4.91 -18.07 10.00
CA ASP A 55 4.96 -16.78 10.71
C ASP A 55 5.58 -15.64 9.87
N VAL A 56 5.58 -15.79 8.54
CA VAL A 56 6.16 -14.82 7.60
C VAL A 56 5.04 -13.95 7.02
N LEU A 57 5.30 -12.64 6.96
CA LEU A 57 4.41 -11.73 6.26
C LEU A 57 4.61 -11.86 4.74
N ASP A 58 3.57 -12.22 4.02
CA ASP A 58 3.55 -12.17 2.56
C ASP A 58 3.40 -10.70 2.11
N TRP A 59 4.56 -10.04 1.99
CA TRP A 59 4.65 -8.68 1.49
C TRP A 59 4.15 -8.53 0.05
N SER A 60 4.21 -9.59 -0.78
CA SER A 60 3.71 -9.53 -2.16
C SER A 60 2.19 -9.40 -2.16
N SER A 61 1.50 -10.30 -1.44
CA SER A 61 0.04 -10.27 -1.32
C SER A 61 -0.46 -9.00 -0.64
N ALA A 62 0.25 -8.53 0.39
CA ALA A 62 -0.05 -7.26 1.05
C ALA A 62 0.08 -6.05 0.10
N LEU A 63 1.13 -6.00 -0.73
CA LEU A 63 1.34 -4.94 -1.72
C LEU A 63 0.30 -4.99 -2.84
N ASP A 64 -0.04 -6.17 -3.35
CA ASP A 64 -1.09 -6.34 -4.37
C ASP A 64 -2.44 -5.87 -3.86
N PHE A 65 -2.78 -6.21 -2.61
CA PHE A 65 -3.99 -5.73 -1.96
C PHE A 65 -4.02 -4.19 -1.83
N LEU A 66 -2.93 -3.58 -1.34
CA LEU A 66 -2.81 -2.12 -1.26
C LEU A 66 -2.92 -1.45 -2.62
N TYR A 67 -2.31 -2.03 -3.65
CA TYR A 67 -2.33 -1.50 -5.01
C TYR A 67 -3.70 -1.62 -5.66
N SER A 68 -4.42 -2.73 -5.41
CA SER A 68 -5.81 -2.91 -5.84
C SER A 68 -6.75 -1.86 -5.23
N LEU A 69 -6.61 -1.57 -3.93
CA LEU A 69 -7.35 -0.49 -3.27
C LEU A 69 -7.02 0.88 -3.90
N LEU A 70 -5.75 1.13 -4.20
CA LEU A 70 -5.30 2.37 -4.83
C LEU A 70 -5.90 2.54 -6.23
N LYS A 71 -5.92 1.47 -7.02
CA LYS A 71 -6.57 1.42 -8.35
C LYS A 71 -8.07 1.70 -8.26
N GLY A 72 -8.78 1.05 -7.33
CA GLY A 72 -10.20 1.31 -7.12
C GLY A 72 -10.48 2.78 -6.77
N LYS A 73 -9.61 3.41 -5.96
CA LYS A 73 -9.71 4.84 -5.64
C LYS A 73 -9.38 5.75 -6.82
N ALA A 74 -8.51 5.33 -7.74
CA ALA A 74 -8.22 6.06 -8.97
C ALA A 74 -9.44 6.09 -9.92
N THR A 75 -10.20 5.00 -9.99
CA THR A 75 -11.39 4.87 -10.85
C THR A 75 -12.66 5.45 -10.23
N ALA A 76 -12.73 5.57 -8.90
CA ALA A 76 -13.91 6.08 -8.17
C ALA A 76 -14.06 7.62 -8.21
N SER A 77 -13.33 8.32 -9.08
CA SER A 77 -13.54 9.77 -9.30
C SER A 77 -14.75 9.94 -10.24
N TYR A 78 -15.96 9.88 -9.67
CA TYR A 78 -17.20 10.40 -10.27
C TYR A 78 -17.46 11.81 -9.75
#